data_AF-A0A7Y0R3B4-F1
#
_entry.id   AF-A0A7Y0R3B4-F1
#
_cell.length_a   1.000
_cell.length_b   1.000
_cell.length_c   1.000
_cell.angle_alpha   90.00
_cell.angle_beta   90.00
_cell.angle_gamma   90.00
#
_symmetry.space_group_name_H-M   'P 1'
#
loop_
_entity.id
_entity.type
_entity.pdbx_description
1 polymer ?
#
loop_
_entity_poly.entity_id
_entity_poly.type
_entity_poly.pdbx_seq_one_letter_code
_entity_poly.pdbx_strand_id
1 'polypeptide(L)'
;YRNADDVQTAWQFEPVSRLKTFLINQGAWSDEQEQQWQSDCKEQVELAVERYLNLPQQAPETGFDYLYESLPQELHAQRDELINKAMRMQGGKHG
;
A
#
# COMPACT_ATOMS: atom_id res chain seq x y z
N TYR A 1 -26.51 -1.51 2.93
CA TYR A 1 -26.02 -2.83 2.49
C TYR A 1 -25.60 -3.75 3.66
N ARG A 2 -25.45 -3.27 4.92
CA ARG A 2 -25.46 -4.16 6.11
C ARG A 2 -26.14 -3.46 7.29
N ASN A 3 -26.76 -4.23 8.17
CA ASN A 3 -27.30 -3.74 9.43
C ASN A 3 -26.14 -3.50 10.44
N ALA A 4 -26.21 -2.42 11.21
CA ALA A 4 -25.20 -2.08 12.19
C ALA A 4 -25.12 -3.12 13.33
N ASP A 5 -26.25 -3.70 13.70
CA ASP A 5 -26.36 -4.70 14.78
C ASP A 5 -25.56 -5.98 14.46
N ASP A 6 -25.57 -6.40 13.20
CA ASP A 6 -24.82 -7.58 12.74
C ASP A 6 -23.30 -7.33 12.84
N VAL A 7 -22.87 -6.11 12.50
CA VAL A 7 -21.45 -5.71 12.61
C VAL A 7 -21.02 -5.66 14.06
N GLN A 8 -21.84 -5.10 14.94
CA GLN A 8 -21.54 -5.06 16.38
C GLN A 8 -21.49 -6.46 16.99
N THR A 9 -22.38 -7.36 16.58
CA THR A 9 -22.36 -8.76 17.03
C THR A 9 -21.07 -9.45 16.59
N ALA A 10 -20.63 -9.23 15.34
CA ALA A 10 -19.38 -9.81 14.84
C ALA A 10 -18.14 -9.31 15.59
N TRP A 11 -18.12 -8.05 16.04
CA TRP A 11 -17.02 -7.50 16.85
C TRP A 11 -16.83 -8.24 18.18
N GLN A 12 -17.87 -8.87 18.74
CA GLN A 12 -17.74 -9.67 19.96
C GLN A 12 -16.94 -10.96 19.76
N PHE A 13 -16.79 -11.42 18.51
CA PHE A 13 -16.08 -12.65 18.15
C PHE A 13 -14.71 -12.39 17.50
N GLU A 14 -14.25 -11.13 17.54
CA GLU A 14 -13.00 -10.68 16.96
C GLU A 14 -11.78 -11.40 17.59
N PRO A 15 -10.88 -11.98 16.78
CA PRO A 15 -9.84 -12.89 17.26
C PRO A 15 -8.69 -12.21 18.02
N VAL A 16 -8.32 -10.97 17.69
CA VAL A 16 -7.20 -10.24 18.30
C VAL A 16 -7.49 -9.93 19.76
N SER A 17 -8.67 -9.42 20.08
CA SER A 17 -9.09 -9.12 21.46
C SER A 17 -9.17 -10.39 22.31
N ARG A 18 -9.66 -11.48 21.70
CA ARG A 18 -9.72 -12.80 22.34
C ARG A 18 -8.33 -13.36 22.64
N LEU A 19 -7.40 -13.23 21.69
CA LEU A 19 -6.01 -13.63 21.88
C LEU A 19 -5.31 -12.76 22.93
N LYS A 20 -5.48 -11.43 22.88
CA LYS A 20 -4.94 -10.50 23.88
C LYS A 20 -5.36 -10.92 25.29
N THR A 21 -6.65 -11.17 25.49
CA THR A 21 -7.21 -11.59 26.79
C THR A 21 -6.56 -12.89 27.27
N PHE A 22 -6.44 -13.87 26.37
CA PHE A 22 -5.77 -15.13 26.69
C PHE A 22 -4.32 -14.92 27.11
N LEU A 23 -3.54 -14.11 26.40
CA LEU A 23 -2.13 -13.87 26.72
C LEU A 23 -1.92 -13.11 28.04
N ILE A 24 -2.79 -12.14 28.34
CA ILE A 24 -2.79 -11.43 29.62
C ILE A 24 -3.05 -12.41 30.77
N ASN A 25 -4.05 -13.29 30.62
CA ASN A 25 -4.36 -14.30 31.64
C ASN A 25 -3.20 -15.28 31.89
N GLN A 26 -2.36 -15.50 30.88
CA GLN A 26 -1.16 -16.34 30.97
C GLN A 26 0.07 -15.58 31.50
N GLY A 27 -0.04 -14.27 31.78
CA GLY A 27 1.08 -13.42 32.19
C GLY A 27 2.12 -13.18 31.08
N ALA A 28 1.79 -13.52 29.83
CA ALA A 28 2.68 -13.38 28.68
C ALA A 28 2.52 -12.04 27.96
N TRP A 29 1.54 -11.23 28.37
CA TRP A 29 1.24 -9.91 27.82
C TRP A 29 0.72 -8.96 28.90
N SER A 30 0.84 -7.65 28.67
CA SER A 30 0.33 -6.59 29.54
C SER A 30 -0.23 -5.43 28.73
N ASP A 31 -0.99 -4.54 29.37
CA ASP A 31 -1.51 -3.34 28.70
C ASP A 31 -0.39 -2.35 28.31
N GLU A 32 0.72 -2.33 29.05
CA GLU A 32 1.90 -1.53 28.69
C GLU A 32 2.58 -2.08 27.42
N GLN A 33 2.73 -3.41 27.32
CA GLN A 33 3.25 -4.06 26.11
C GLN A 33 2.32 -3.84 24.92
N GLU A 34 1.00 -3.88 25.13
CA GLU A 34 0.01 -3.58 24.10
C GLU A 34 0.16 -2.15 23.57
N GLN A 35 0.29 -1.17 24.47
CA GLN A 35 0.43 0.23 24.07
C GLN A 35 1.73 0.46 23.28
N GLN A 36 2.84 -0.12 23.73
CA GLN A 36 4.10 -0.05 22.99
C GLN A 36 3.98 -0.70 21.62
N TRP A 37 3.39 -1.90 21.56
CA TRP A 37 3.20 -2.63 20.31
C TRP A 37 2.33 -1.88 19.31
N GLN A 38 1.27 -1.20 19.76
CA GLN A 38 0.44 -0.37 18.90
C GLN A 38 1.21 0.84 18.34
N SER A 39 2.06 1.46 19.16
CA SER A 39 2.94 2.56 18.71
C SER A 39 3.93 2.07 17.66
N ASP A 40 4.58 0.92 17.89
CA ASP A 40 5.53 0.33 16.95
C ASP A 40 4.84 -0.03 15.63
N CYS A 41 3.67 -0.67 15.69
CA CYS A 41 2.86 -0.98 14.51
C CYS A 41 2.52 0.28 13.70
N LYS A 42 2.13 1.35 14.39
CA LYS A 42 1.79 2.63 13.76
C LYS A 42 2.99 3.21 13.04
N GLU A 43 4.16 3.26 13.69
CA GLU A 43 5.40 3.75 13.09
C GLU A 43 5.78 2.94 11.85
N GLN A 44 5.68 1.61 11.90
CA GLN A 44 5.97 0.76 10.73
C GLN A 44 5.04 1.04 9.55
N VAL A 45 3.76 1.27 9.81
CA VAL A 45 2.79 1.63 8.77
C VAL A 45 3.10 3.00 8.18
N GLU A 46 3.39 4.00 9.03
CA GLU A 46 3.76 5.35 8.58
C GLU A 46 5.01 5.32 7.69
N LEU A 47 6.04 4.59 8.09
CA LEU A 47 7.26 4.40 7.29
C LEU A 47 6.97 3.69 5.96
N ALA A 48 6.10 2.68 5.94
CA ALA A 48 5.72 1.99 4.71
C ALA A 48 4.95 2.92 3.75
N VAL A 49 4.05 3.75 4.29
CA VAL A 49 3.32 4.77 3.52
C VAL A 49 4.28 5.81 2.96
N GLU A 50 5.19 6.34 3.77
CA GLU A 50 6.19 7.31 3.35
C GLU A 50 7.07 6.73 2.22
N ARG A 51 7.55 5.50 2.38
CA ARG A 51 8.32 4.79 1.34
C ARG A 51 7.54 4.68 0.04
N TYR A 52 6.26 4.31 0.10
CA TYR A 52 5.41 4.20 -1.08
C TYR A 52 5.20 5.55 -1.77
N LEU A 53 4.90 6.60 -1.01
CA LEU A 53 4.70 7.95 -1.55
C LEU A 53 5.97 8.54 -2.17
N ASN A 54 7.15 8.14 -1.66
CA ASN A 54 8.45 8.53 -2.19
C ASN A 54 8.94 7.65 -3.34
N LEU A 55 8.17 6.66 -3.79
CA LEU A 55 8.54 5.91 -4.98
C LEU A 55 8.57 6.85 -6.20
N PRO A 56 9.62 6.79 -7.03
CA PRO A 56 9.64 7.55 -8.26
C PRO A 56 8.46 7.11 -9.13
N GLN A 57 7.86 8.06 -9.86
CA GLN A 57 6.85 7.73 -10.85
C GLN A 57 7.44 6.73 -11.86
N GLN A 58 6.65 5.72 -12.21
CA GLN A 58 7.04 4.76 -13.24
C GLN A 58 7.31 5.49 -14.55
N ALA A 59 8.26 4.95 -15.32
CA ALA A 59 8.57 5.50 -16.64
C ALA A 59 7.32 5.46 -17.52
N PRO A 60 7.06 6.47 -18.37
CA PRO A 60 5.87 6.54 -19.21
C PRO A 60 5.62 5.26 -20.05
N GLU A 61 6.69 4.64 -20.52
CA GLU A 61 6.71 3.44 -21.35
C GLU A 61 6.44 2.14 -20.59
N THR A 62 6.40 2.16 -19.25
CA THR A 62 6.25 0.96 -18.40
C THR A 62 5.04 0.12 -18.79
N GLY A 63 3.94 0.77 -19.22
CA GLY A 63 2.74 0.07 -19.68
C GLY A 63 2.96 -0.79 -20.93
N PHE A 64 3.91 -0.43 -21.81
CA PHE A 64 4.30 -1.22 -22.98
C PHE A 64 5.29 -2.33 -22.62
N ASP A 65 6.22 -2.05 -21.71
CA ASP A 65 7.31 -2.97 -21.34
C ASP A 65 6.79 -4.25 -20.65
N TYR A 66 5.62 -4.19 -20.01
CA TYR A 66 4.99 -5.32 -19.32
C TYR A 66 3.68 -5.81 -19.96
N LEU A 67 3.34 -5.34 -21.17
CA LEU A 67 2.10 -5.73 -21.85
C LEU A 67 2.16 -7.14 -22.44
N TYR A 68 3.33 -7.54 -22.94
CA TYR A 68 3.64 -8.84 -23.53
C TYR A 68 5.07 -9.26 -23.13
N GLU A 69 5.45 -10.51 -23.39
CA GLU A 69 6.83 -10.98 -23.19
C GLU A 69 7.83 -10.16 -24.03
N SER A 70 7.45 -9.84 -25.27
CA SER A 70 8.17 -8.93 -26.14
C SER A 70 7.17 -7.98 -26.81
N LEU A 71 7.53 -6.70 -26.93
CA LEU A 71 6.66 -5.70 -27.54
C LEU A 71 6.45 -6.01 -29.04
N PRO A 72 5.20 -6.19 -29.52
CA PRO A 72 4.90 -6.36 -30.93
C PRO A 72 5.34 -5.15 -31.76
N GLN A 73 5.77 -5.39 -33.00
CA GLN A 73 6.32 -4.37 -33.90
C GLN A 73 5.38 -3.16 -34.07
N GLU A 74 4.07 -3.41 -34.12
CA GLU A 74 3.03 -2.40 -34.34
C GLU A 74 2.90 -1.40 -33.18
N LEU A 75 3.37 -1.75 -31.98
CA LEU A 75 3.26 -0.91 -30.78
C LEU A 75 4.49 -0.04 -30.52
N HIS A 76 5.61 -0.25 -31.23
CA HIS A 76 6.84 0.54 -31.03
C HIS A 76 6.61 2.03 -31.27
N ALA A 77 5.90 2.40 -32.33
CA ALA A 77 5.64 3.81 -32.65
C ALA A 77 4.84 4.53 -31.55
N GLN A 78 3.88 3.83 -30.92
CA GLN A 78 3.07 4.39 -29.84
C GLN A 78 3.89 4.57 -28.55
N ARG A 79 4.78 3.62 -28.26
CA ARG A 79 5.73 3.71 -27.14
C ARG A 79 6.66 4.91 -27.30
N ASP A 80 7.23 5.09 -28.48
CA ASP A 80 8.16 6.19 -28.76
C ASP A 80 7.46 7.56 -28.72
N GLU A 81 6.22 7.65 -29.22
CA GLU A 81 5.42 8.88 -29.13
C GLU A 81 5.17 9.27 -27.66
N LEU A 82 4.83 8.29 -26.81
CA LEU A 82 4.58 8.51 -25.39
C LEU A 82 5.83 9.01 -24.66
N ILE A 83 6.99 8.39 -24.91
CA ILE A 83 8.29 8.82 -24.35
C ILE A 83 8.58 10.28 -24.77
N ASN A 84 8.49 10.59 -26.05
CA ASN A 84 8.76 11.93 -26.58
C ASN A 84 7.78 12.98 -26.04
N LYS A 85 6.52 12.62 -25.83
CA LYS A 85 5.53 13.51 -25.20
C LYS A 85 5.87 13.77 -23.73
N ALA A 86 6.23 12.73 -22.98
CA ALA A 86 6.60 12.85 -21.58
C ALA A 86 7.86 13.71 -21.38
N MET A 87 8.90 13.52 -22.21
CA MET A 87 10.12 14.35 -22.18
C MET A 87 9.82 15.84 -22.40
N ARG A 88 8.94 16.17 -23.37
CA ARG A 88 8.50 17.54 -23.63
C ARG A 88 7.74 18.15 -22.44
N MET A 89 6.90 17.37 -21.76
CA MET A 89 6.14 17.85 -20.60
C MET A 89 7.00 18.03 -19.34
N GLN A 90 8.06 17.23 -19.16
CA GLN A 90 9.01 17.40 -18.05
C GLN A 90 9.94 18.61 -18.26
N GLY A 91 10.39 18.88 -19.49
CA GLY A 91 11.23 20.05 -19.81
C GLY A 91 10.56 21.41 -19.62
N GLY A 92 9.22 21.47 -19.64
CA GLY A 92 8.45 22.70 -19.39
C GLY A 92 8.15 22.99 -17.91
N LYS A 93 8.49 22.08 -16.99
CA LYS A 93 8.24 22.22 -15.54
C LYS A 93 9.38 22.91 -14.77
N HIS A 94 10.44 23.31 -15.46
CA HIS A 94 11.62 24.01 -14.90
C HIS A 94 11.81 25.43 -15.46
N GLY A 95 10.75 26.06 -15.99
CA GLY A 95 10.74 27.45 -16.46
C GLY A 95 9.81 28.34 -15.65
#